data_AF-A0A1Y4RSM2-F1
#
_entry.id   AF-A0A1Y4RSM2-F1
#
_cell.length_a   1.000
_cell.length_b   1.000
_cell.length_c   1.000
_cell.angle_alpha   90.00
_cell.angle_beta   90.00
_cell.angle_gamma   90.00
#
_symmetry.space_group_name_H-M   'P 1'
#
loop_
_entity.id
_entity.type
_entity.pdbx_description
1 polymer ?
#
loop_
_entity_poly.entity_id
_entity_poly.type
_entity_poly.pdbx_seq_one_letter_code
_entity_poly.pdbx_strand_id
1 'polypeptide(L)'
;MLKIGSVINGSYKILNVIGRGGMSVVYLAMNERANKFWAVKEIAKGDWGRLALDRKEIEMLKRLKHPGIPSIVDVIEERSRLLIVMDYVEGLSLDTLLLQQGAQPQEKVLDWAKQLCRALLYLHSRKPPVIYRDLKPSNVMERPDGTVVLIDFGAAREYRAGSLKDTVSLGTWGYAAPEQYEETDQSDARTDIYCLGVMLFQLLTGESPHMLRPLSECGPGFLAGWDEIIGRCTRRRKEERYQSCAELLYALEHFQEQDRTYRENQKKKVRKFAACLLGAAFLGTAAGIFLGLEAGARRNSYEACLLAAGNSVDKEEEIENYVKAVRISPSREDAWLGLLKDGFLDDGLLTSEESSRLRAILIQYTGDGQTFEAVFRKNGKGYARFAYEAGLAYFYKFEEKENKKNAGNYLKLAAASGKLEKGQEERAGRLGRISEYYAQIGRVDEAGDSFVSFRGYWDDLVELSAGNLVEEDNERTALVMYGELAGQIISHAAEFRNDGVEMEEMLGQIEQTQRHLEQDFQDISPEMRRQLQEEMEALETALRQAERVVLSAFGQESM
;
A
#
# COMPACT_ATOMS: atom_id res chain seq x y z
N MET A 1 -68.39 -23.21 15.87
CA MET A 1 -68.80 -21.86 15.46
C MET A 1 -69.22 -21.05 16.67
N LEU A 2 -68.62 -19.88 16.82
CA LEU A 2 -68.92 -18.91 17.86
C LEU A 2 -70.22 -18.17 17.55
N LYS A 3 -71.01 -17.85 18.58
CA LYS A 3 -72.28 -17.13 18.42
C LYS A 3 -72.02 -15.62 18.36
N ILE A 4 -72.63 -14.93 17.41
CA ILE A 4 -72.62 -13.46 17.36
C ILE A 4 -73.19 -12.91 18.69
N GLY A 5 -72.51 -11.94 19.28
CA GLY A 5 -72.79 -11.36 20.59
C GLY A 5 -72.16 -12.09 21.77
N SER A 6 -71.56 -13.28 21.58
CA SER A 6 -70.83 -13.97 22.65
C SER A 6 -69.49 -13.29 22.98
N VAL A 7 -69.06 -13.41 24.23
CA VAL A 7 -67.77 -12.86 24.72
C VAL A 7 -66.80 -14.00 25.01
N ILE A 8 -65.61 -13.91 24.44
CA ILE A 8 -64.54 -14.90 24.57
C ILE A 8 -63.45 -14.35 25.50
N ASN A 9 -62.93 -15.21 26.39
CA ASN A 9 -61.88 -14.89 27.36
C ASN A 9 -62.19 -13.62 28.19
N GLY A 10 -63.48 -13.37 28.47
CA GLY A 10 -63.98 -12.22 29.21
C GLY A 10 -63.76 -10.84 28.57
N SER A 11 -63.20 -10.78 27.35
CA SER A 11 -62.71 -9.52 26.77
C SER A 11 -63.10 -9.31 25.30
N TYR A 12 -63.34 -10.36 24.52
CA TYR A 12 -63.55 -10.24 23.07
C TYR A 12 -64.98 -10.58 22.67
N LYS A 13 -65.78 -9.56 22.35
CA LYS A 13 -67.17 -9.73 21.91
C LYS A 13 -67.23 -9.97 20.40
N ILE A 14 -67.79 -11.11 19.98
CA ILE A 14 -67.94 -11.47 18.57
C ILE A 14 -69.05 -10.62 17.92
N LEU A 15 -68.70 -9.89 16.87
CA LEU A 15 -69.62 -8.99 16.17
C LEU A 15 -70.15 -9.58 14.87
N ASN A 16 -69.28 -10.13 14.03
CA ASN A 16 -69.69 -10.69 12.74
C ASN A 16 -68.71 -11.77 12.25
N VAL A 17 -69.13 -12.58 11.29
CA VAL A 17 -68.23 -13.45 10.52
C VAL A 17 -67.67 -12.65 9.34
N ILE A 18 -66.34 -12.58 9.22
CA ILE A 18 -65.65 -11.84 8.16
C ILE A 18 -64.90 -12.74 7.17
N GLY A 19 -64.78 -14.04 7.47
CA GLY A 19 -64.20 -15.01 6.54
C GLY A 19 -64.58 -16.44 6.91
N ARG A 20 -64.74 -17.29 5.89
CA ARG A 20 -64.93 -18.75 6.04
C ARG A 20 -64.03 -19.45 5.04
N GLY A 21 -63.23 -20.41 5.49
CA GLY A 21 -62.34 -21.17 4.62
C GLY A 21 -61.90 -22.49 5.22
N GLY A 22 -62.06 -23.59 4.47
CA GLY A 22 -61.67 -24.94 4.88
C GLY A 22 -62.15 -25.31 6.28
N MET A 23 -61.21 -25.54 7.19
CA MET A 23 -61.45 -25.92 8.60
C MET A 23 -61.49 -24.72 9.57
N SER A 24 -61.57 -23.48 9.07
CA SER A 24 -61.48 -22.27 9.89
C SER A 24 -62.54 -21.21 9.58
N VAL A 25 -62.92 -20.45 10.60
CA VAL A 25 -63.85 -19.31 10.51
C VAL A 25 -63.20 -18.11 11.17
N VAL A 26 -63.22 -16.96 10.49
CA VAL A 26 -62.66 -15.70 11.02
C VAL A 26 -63.82 -14.76 11.39
N TYR A 27 -63.78 -14.25 12.61
CA TYR A 27 -64.77 -13.35 13.16
C TYR A 27 -64.17 -11.97 13.41
N LEU A 28 -64.95 -10.92 13.18
CA LEU A 28 -64.68 -9.60 13.74
C LEU A 28 -65.12 -9.62 15.20
N ALA A 29 -64.22 -9.23 16.09
CA ALA A 29 -64.49 -9.07 17.51
C ALA A 29 -64.10 -7.67 17.98
N MET A 30 -64.69 -7.22 19.07
CA MET A 30 -64.33 -5.97 19.72
C MET A 30 -63.90 -6.25 21.15
N ASN A 31 -62.76 -5.69 21.55
CA ASN A 31 -62.42 -5.61 22.96
C ASN A 31 -63.04 -4.33 23.53
N GLU A 32 -64.12 -4.48 24.31
CA GLU A 32 -64.89 -3.35 24.83
C GLU A 32 -64.08 -2.48 25.80
N ARG A 33 -63.11 -3.05 26.54
CA ARG A 33 -62.24 -2.29 27.45
C ARG A 33 -61.22 -1.44 26.72
N ALA A 34 -60.61 -1.99 25.66
CA ALA A 34 -59.60 -1.32 24.86
C ALA A 34 -60.19 -0.47 23.72
N ASN A 35 -61.50 -0.56 23.49
CA ASN A 35 -62.22 0.05 22.36
C ASN A 35 -61.54 -0.21 21.00
N LYS A 36 -61.07 -1.45 20.78
CA LYS A 36 -60.33 -1.86 19.57
C LYS A 36 -60.93 -3.11 18.93
N PHE A 37 -61.00 -3.10 17.59
CA PHE A 37 -61.39 -4.26 16.79
C PHE A 37 -60.25 -5.26 16.62
N TRP A 38 -60.61 -6.54 16.62
CA TRP A 38 -59.73 -7.70 16.50
C TRP A 38 -60.31 -8.71 15.53
N ALA A 39 -59.45 -9.46 14.85
CA ALA A 39 -59.84 -10.66 14.12
C ALA A 39 -59.65 -11.89 15.02
N VAL A 40 -60.67 -12.74 15.13
CA VAL A 40 -60.61 -14.01 15.88
C VAL A 40 -60.73 -15.14 14.88
N LYS A 41 -59.66 -15.91 14.68
CA LYS A 41 -59.66 -17.09 13.82
C LYS A 41 -59.94 -18.34 14.66
N GLU A 42 -61.09 -18.97 14.43
CA GLU A 42 -61.48 -20.27 14.99
C GLU A 42 -60.99 -21.40 14.08
N ILE A 43 -60.26 -22.35 14.64
CA ILE A 43 -59.78 -23.56 13.96
C ILE A 43 -60.31 -24.77 14.73
N ALA A 44 -61.05 -25.66 14.06
CA ALA A 44 -61.56 -26.88 14.68
C ALA A 44 -60.45 -27.90 14.92
N LYS A 45 -60.41 -28.52 16.11
CA LYS A 45 -59.58 -29.70 16.39
C LYS A 45 -60.36 -30.94 15.90
N GLY A 46 -60.10 -31.41 14.68
CA GLY A 46 -60.69 -32.68 14.19
C GLY A 46 -60.06 -33.93 14.82
N ASP A 47 -60.52 -35.13 14.42
CA ASP A 47 -59.98 -36.46 14.85
C ASP A 47 -58.50 -36.70 14.51
N TRP A 48 -57.89 -35.78 13.77
CA TRP A 48 -56.46 -35.74 13.57
C TRP A 48 -55.82 -34.96 14.73
N GLY A 49 -55.15 -35.68 15.65
CA GLY A 49 -54.27 -35.11 16.69
C GLY A 49 -53.04 -34.34 16.15
N ARG A 50 -53.13 -33.72 14.97
CA ARG A 50 -52.03 -33.18 14.16
C ARG A 50 -52.03 -31.65 13.99
N LEU A 51 -53.04 -30.95 14.52
CA LEU A 51 -53.14 -29.47 14.48
C LEU A 51 -52.98 -28.83 15.86
N ALA A 52 -52.33 -29.54 16.79
CA ALA A 52 -51.65 -28.86 17.88
C ALA A 52 -50.46 -28.13 17.25
N LEU A 53 -50.66 -26.88 16.84
CA LEU A 53 -49.54 -25.94 16.71
C LEU A 53 -48.70 -26.13 17.96
N ASP A 54 -47.42 -26.49 17.79
CA ASP A 54 -46.55 -26.66 18.95
C ASP A 54 -46.59 -25.35 19.75
N ARG A 55 -46.58 -25.41 21.09
CA ARG A 55 -46.53 -24.20 21.92
C ARG A 55 -45.40 -23.27 21.46
N LYS A 56 -44.31 -23.85 20.96
CA LYS A 56 -43.19 -23.11 20.35
C LYS A 56 -43.60 -22.29 19.12
N GLU A 57 -44.41 -22.84 18.22
CA GLU A 57 -44.89 -22.13 17.02
C GLU A 57 -45.85 -20.99 17.39
N ILE A 58 -46.72 -21.20 18.38
CA ILE A 58 -47.62 -20.16 18.90
C ILE A 58 -46.82 -18.99 19.51
N GLU A 59 -45.82 -19.31 20.34
CA GLU A 59 -44.96 -18.29 20.96
C GLU A 59 -44.10 -17.56 19.93
N MET A 60 -43.65 -18.24 18.88
CA MET A 60 -42.96 -17.62 17.75
C MET A 60 -43.87 -16.61 17.05
N LEU A 61 -45.10 -17.01 16.71
CA LEU A 61 -46.07 -16.16 16.02
C LEU A 61 -46.41 -14.89 16.83
N LYS A 62 -46.54 -14.99 18.16
CA LYS A 62 -46.76 -13.83 19.06
C LYS A 62 -45.60 -12.84 19.08
N ARG A 63 -44.37 -13.27 18.74
CA ARG A 63 -43.18 -12.41 18.73
C ARG A 63 -42.99 -11.66 17.41
N LEU A 64 -43.78 -11.98 16.38
CA LEU A 64 -43.67 -11.31 15.08
C LEU A 64 -44.22 -9.87 15.18
N LYS A 65 -43.40 -8.90 14.78
CA LYS A 65 -43.76 -7.47 14.73
C LYS A 65 -43.25 -6.87 13.43
N HIS A 66 -44.16 -6.66 12.48
CA HIS A 66 -43.86 -6.04 11.19
C HIS A 66 -45.12 -5.40 10.62
N PRO A 67 -45.08 -4.22 9.97
CA PRO A 67 -46.29 -3.55 9.45
C PRO A 67 -47.09 -4.40 8.45
N GLY A 68 -46.41 -5.22 7.64
CA GLY A 68 -47.03 -6.16 6.69
C GLY A 68 -47.49 -7.49 7.31
N ILE A 69 -47.51 -7.63 8.64
CA ILE A 69 -47.91 -8.86 9.35
C ILE A 69 -48.80 -8.49 10.55
N PRO A 70 -50.02 -9.04 10.68
CA PRO A 70 -50.89 -8.74 11.81
C PRO A 70 -50.30 -9.30 13.11
N SER A 71 -50.32 -8.49 14.18
CA SER A 71 -49.82 -8.94 15.48
C SER A 71 -50.80 -9.93 16.09
N ILE A 72 -50.31 -11.08 16.54
CA ILE A 72 -51.09 -12.03 17.32
C ILE A 72 -50.98 -11.65 18.79
N VAL A 73 -52.13 -11.36 19.41
CA VAL A 73 -52.20 -10.84 20.78
C VAL A 73 -52.58 -11.91 21.77
N ASP A 74 -53.47 -12.82 21.39
CA ASP A 74 -53.90 -13.90 22.28
C ASP A 74 -54.13 -15.19 21.48
N VAL A 75 -53.88 -16.32 22.12
CA VAL A 75 -54.18 -17.64 21.58
C VAL A 75 -54.85 -18.44 22.67
N ILE A 76 -56.14 -18.73 22.45
CA ILE A 76 -57.01 -19.36 23.43
C ILE A 76 -57.26 -20.78 22.96
N GLU A 77 -56.78 -21.72 23.77
CA GLU A 77 -56.95 -23.14 23.51
C GLU A 77 -58.17 -23.68 24.26
N GLU A 78 -59.13 -24.22 23.52
CA GLU A 78 -60.29 -24.90 24.08
C GLU A 78 -60.26 -26.40 23.74
N ARG A 79 -61.16 -27.20 24.35
CA ARG A 79 -61.16 -28.67 24.22
C ARG A 79 -61.23 -29.15 22.76
N SER A 80 -62.06 -28.50 21.93
CA SER A 80 -62.33 -28.93 20.55
C SER A 80 -61.92 -27.90 19.48
N ARG A 81 -61.29 -26.79 19.87
CA ARG A 81 -60.92 -25.70 18.95
C ARG A 81 -59.76 -24.87 19.46
N LEU A 82 -59.10 -24.18 18.55
CA LEU A 82 -58.11 -23.15 18.82
C LEU A 82 -58.63 -21.81 18.33
N LEU A 83 -58.50 -20.76 19.13
CA LEU A 83 -58.87 -19.40 18.77
C LEU A 83 -57.62 -18.52 18.75
N ILE A 84 -57.35 -17.85 17.64
CA ILE A 84 -56.21 -16.94 17.49
C ILE A 84 -56.77 -15.52 17.37
N VAL A 85 -56.41 -14.66 18.31
CA VAL A 85 -56.79 -13.25 18.33
C VAL A 85 -55.64 -12.43 17.75
N MET A 86 -55.91 -11.71 16.67
CA MET A 86 -54.91 -10.94 15.93
C MET A 86 -55.46 -9.58 15.49
N ASP A 87 -54.57 -8.66 15.12
CA ASP A 87 -54.97 -7.36 14.59
C ASP A 87 -56.00 -7.53 13.45
N TYR A 88 -57.11 -6.79 13.54
CA TYR A 88 -58.04 -6.69 12.43
C TYR A 88 -57.42 -5.84 11.33
N VAL A 89 -57.37 -6.39 10.12
CA VAL A 89 -56.88 -5.68 8.92
C VAL A 89 -58.10 -5.19 8.14
N GLU A 90 -58.29 -3.88 8.10
CA GLU A 90 -59.31 -3.26 7.26
C GLU A 90 -58.80 -3.18 5.82
N GLY A 91 -59.59 -3.64 4.85
CA GLY A 91 -59.20 -3.65 3.45
C GLY A 91 -59.89 -4.73 2.62
N LEU A 92 -59.38 -4.95 1.40
CA LEU A 92 -59.82 -6.02 0.50
C LEU A 92 -58.67 -6.99 0.25
N SER A 93 -58.97 -8.28 0.09
CA SER A 93 -57.95 -9.23 -0.36
C SER A 93 -57.55 -8.96 -1.82
N LEU A 94 -56.31 -9.26 -2.18
CA LEU A 94 -55.86 -9.10 -3.57
C LEU A 94 -56.66 -10.02 -4.52
N ASP A 95 -57.14 -11.17 -4.04
CA ASP A 95 -58.06 -12.04 -4.79
C ASP A 95 -59.41 -11.34 -5.08
N THR A 96 -59.97 -10.65 -4.09
CA THR A 96 -61.19 -9.85 -4.27
C THR A 96 -60.97 -8.71 -5.25
N LEU A 97 -59.83 -8.02 -5.17
CA LEU A 97 -59.47 -6.97 -6.12
C LEU A 97 -59.34 -7.52 -7.54
N LEU A 98 -58.69 -8.67 -7.71
CA LEU A 98 -58.55 -9.35 -8.99
C LEU A 98 -59.91 -9.75 -9.56
N LEU A 99 -60.83 -10.27 -8.74
CA LEU A 99 -62.19 -10.62 -9.16
C LEU A 99 -63.02 -9.40 -9.57
N GLN A 100 -62.86 -8.27 -8.88
CA GLN A 100 -63.64 -7.05 -9.12
C GLN A 100 -63.10 -6.20 -10.27
N GLN A 101 -61.78 -6.17 -10.45
CA GLN A 101 -61.10 -5.20 -11.33
C GLN A 101 -60.29 -5.87 -12.44
N GLY A 102 -60.09 -7.19 -12.40
CA GLY A 102 -59.21 -7.91 -13.32
C GLY A 102 -57.73 -7.63 -13.04
N ALA A 103 -56.92 -7.73 -14.10
CA ALA A 103 -55.48 -7.47 -14.06
C ALA A 103 -55.17 -6.08 -13.46
N GLN A 104 -54.14 -6.03 -12.64
CA GLN A 104 -53.78 -4.84 -11.85
C GLN A 104 -52.68 -4.02 -12.54
N PRO A 105 -52.67 -2.68 -12.38
CA PRO A 105 -51.62 -1.82 -12.93
C PRO A 105 -50.22 -2.25 -12.49
N GLN A 106 -49.26 -2.22 -13.40
CA GLN A 106 -47.91 -2.75 -13.18
C GLN A 106 -47.17 -2.02 -12.05
N GLU A 107 -47.35 -0.70 -11.96
CA GLU A 107 -46.76 0.13 -10.91
C GLU A 107 -47.30 -0.26 -9.53
N LYS A 108 -48.60 -0.59 -9.47
CA LYS A 108 -49.27 -1.03 -8.24
C LYS A 108 -48.78 -2.42 -7.82
N VAL A 109 -48.70 -3.35 -8.76
CA VAL A 109 -48.16 -4.70 -8.51
C VAL A 109 -46.69 -4.64 -8.10
N LEU A 110 -45.89 -3.75 -8.69
CA LEU A 110 -44.50 -3.53 -8.32
C LEU A 110 -44.37 -3.04 -6.86
N ASP A 111 -45.22 -2.11 -6.44
CA ASP A 111 -45.21 -1.62 -5.07
C ASP A 111 -45.62 -2.71 -4.07
N TRP A 112 -46.70 -3.44 -4.35
CA TRP A 112 -47.10 -4.61 -3.56
C TRP A 112 -45.99 -5.66 -3.47
N ALA A 113 -45.31 -5.97 -4.57
CA ALA A 113 -44.20 -6.91 -4.60
C ALA A 113 -43.07 -6.50 -3.65
N LYS A 114 -42.70 -5.21 -3.65
CA LYS A 114 -41.67 -4.66 -2.77
C LYS A 114 -42.08 -4.75 -1.30
N GLN A 115 -43.32 -4.39 -0.97
CA GLN A 115 -43.85 -4.49 0.39
C GLN A 115 -43.86 -5.95 0.90
N LEU A 116 -44.30 -6.89 0.06
CA LEU A 116 -44.31 -8.32 0.38
C LEU A 116 -42.90 -8.89 0.55
N CYS A 117 -41.94 -8.50 -0.30
CA CYS A 117 -40.54 -8.90 -0.13
C CYS A 117 -39.99 -8.45 1.23
N ARG A 118 -40.33 -7.24 1.70
CA ARG A 118 -39.91 -6.75 3.02
C ARG A 118 -40.53 -7.57 4.16
N ALA A 119 -41.82 -7.93 4.05
CA ALA A 119 -42.49 -8.78 5.04
C ALA A 119 -41.91 -10.20 5.08
N LEU A 120 -41.67 -10.82 3.93
CA LEU A 120 -41.05 -12.14 3.83
C LEU A 120 -39.60 -12.12 4.32
N LEU A 121 -38.81 -11.10 3.97
CA LEU A 121 -37.46 -10.91 4.48
C LEU A 121 -37.44 -10.84 6.02
N TYR A 122 -38.41 -10.15 6.62
CA TYR A 122 -38.56 -10.11 8.08
C TYR A 122 -38.79 -11.52 8.65
N LEU A 123 -39.68 -12.33 8.06
CA LEU A 123 -39.93 -13.71 8.47
C LEU A 123 -38.69 -14.61 8.31
N HIS A 124 -38.03 -14.54 7.16
CA HIS A 124 -36.84 -15.33 6.85
C HIS A 124 -35.65 -14.97 7.73
N SER A 125 -35.60 -13.73 8.25
CA SER A 125 -34.54 -13.29 9.17
C SER A 125 -34.72 -13.75 10.62
N ARG A 126 -35.85 -14.40 10.96
CA ARG A 126 -36.06 -14.94 12.32
C ARG A 126 -35.07 -16.09 12.59
N LYS A 127 -34.88 -16.43 13.86
CA LYS A 127 -34.02 -17.53 14.30
C LYS A 127 -34.83 -18.51 15.17
N PRO A 128 -35.18 -19.70 14.66
CA PRO A 128 -34.99 -20.16 13.27
C PRO A 128 -35.83 -19.36 12.24
N PRO A 129 -35.47 -19.37 10.94
CA PRO A 129 -36.24 -18.70 9.89
C PRO A 129 -37.69 -19.17 9.85
N VAL A 130 -38.64 -18.28 9.59
CA VAL A 130 -40.06 -18.64 9.45
C VAL A 130 -40.41 -18.61 7.97
N ILE A 131 -40.86 -19.74 7.42
CA ILE A 131 -41.27 -19.86 6.00
C ILE A 131 -42.79 -19.80 5.93
N TYR A 132 -43.35 -18.95 5.05
CA TYR A 132 -44.78 -18.66 4.99
C TYR A 132 -45.59 -19.77 4.29
N ARG A 133 -45.07 -20.31 3.19
CA ARG A 133 -45.50 -21.49 2.42
C ARG A 133 -46.86 -21.44 1.72
N ASP A 134 -47.71 -20.46 1.99
CA ASP A 134 -49.04 -20.35 1.35
C ASP A 134 -49.31 -18.93 0.84
N LEU A 135 -48.33 -18.33 0.15
CA LEU A 135 -48.49 -17.00 -0.44
C LEU A 135 -49.36 -17.08 -1.70
N LYS A 136 -50.49 -16.36 -1.68
CA LYS A 136 -51.50 -16.28 -2.75
C LYS A 136 -52.37 -15.03 -2.57
N PRO A 137 -53.10 -14.55 -3.59
CA PRO A 137 -53.86 -13.30 -3.49
C PRO A 137 -54.89 -13.25 -2.36
N SER A 138 -55.52 -14.38 -2.01
CA SER A 138 -56.51 -14.45 -0.92
C SER A 138 -55.90 -14.35 0.48
N ASN A 139 -54.58 -14.53 0.59
CA ASN A 139 -53.80 -14.39 1.82
C ASN A 139 -53.07 -13.04 1.93
N VAL A 140 -53.41 -12.07 1.08
CA VAL A 140 -52.85 -10.71 1.11
C VAL A 140 -53.99 -9.71 1.10
N MET A 141 -54.04 -8.81 2.08
CA MET A 141 -55.00 -7.70 2.11
C MET A 141 -54.33 -6.37 1.78
N GLU A 142 -54.94 -5.61 0.89
CA GLU A 142 -54.63 -4.20 0.66
C GLU A 142 -55.50 -3.33 1.57
N ARG A 143 -54.85 -2.48 2.35
CA ARG A 143 -55.49 -1.46 3.18
C ARG A 143 -55.86 -0.23 2.35
N PRO A 144 -56.76 0.64 2.84
CA PRO A 144 -57.12 1.89 2.15
C PRO A 144 -55.95 2.83 1.84
N ASP A 145 -54.86 2.74 2.61
CA ASP A 145 -53.63 3.53 2.41
C ASP A 145 -52.67 2.92 1.36
N GLY A 146 -53.05 1.81 0.73
CA GLY A 146 -52.25 1.08 -0.27
C GLY A 146 -51.23 0.11 0.33
N THR A 147 -51.15 -0.01 1.66
CA THR A 147 -50.25 -0.99 2.28
C THR A 147 -50.80 -2.40 2.20
N VAL A 148 -49.93 -3.38 1.95
CA VAL A 148 -50.31 -4.80 1.89
C VAL A 148 -49.87 -5.58 3.13
N VAL A 149 -50.76 -6.44 3.60
CA VAL A 149 -50.58 -7.23 4.83
C VAL A 149 -50.82 -8.70 4.52
N LEU A 150 -49.89 -9.56 4.94
CA LEU A 150 -50.05 -11.01 4.88
C LEU A 150 -51.08 -11.45 5.93
N ILE A 151 -52.18 -12.04 5.47
CA ILE A 151 -53.23 -12.58 6.33
C ILE A 151 -53.23 -14.11 6.17
N ASP A 152 -53.32 -14.82 7.29
CA ASP A 152 -53.32 -16.29 7.41
C ASP A 152 -51.94 -17.02 7.46
N PHE A 153 -51.50 -17.30 8.70
CA PHE A 153 -50.28 -18.08 9.00
C PHE A 153 -50.52 -19.59 9.14
N GLY A 154 -51.66 -20.12 8.67
CA GLY A 154 -52.05 -21.52 8.90
C GLY A 154 -51.09 -22.59 8.34
N ALA A 155 -50.23 -22.22 7.39
CA ALA A 155 -49.21 -23.09 6.81
C ALA A 155 -47.76 -22.69 7.19
N ALA A 156 -47.59 -21.59 7.95
CA ALA A 156 -46.27 -21.05 8.26
C ALA A 156 -45.54 -21.88 9.32
N ARG A 157 -44.24 -22.11 9.14
CA ARG A 157 -43.43 -22.95 10.05
C ARG A 157 -41.99 -22.46 10.20
N GLU A 158 -41.37 -22.82 11.32
CA GLU A 158 -39.93 -22.67 11.51
C GLU A 158 -39.15 -23.63 10.59
N TYR A 159 -38.13 -23.11 9.92
CA TYR A 159 -37.17 -23.90 9.15
C TYR A 159 -36.32 -24.75 10.10
N ARG A 160 -36.15 -26.04 9.79
CA ARG A 160 -35.38 -26.99 10.61
C ARG A 160 -34.18 -27.51 9.83
N ALA A 161 -33.01 -26.94 10.07
CA ALA A 161 -31.76 -27.39 9.46
C ALA A 161 -31.47 -28.86 9.82
N GLY A 162 -31.22 -29.69 8.81
CA GLY A 162 -30.94 -31.13 8.96
C GLY A 162 -32.16 -32.06 8.90
N SER A 163 -33.37 -31.54 8.71
CA SER A 163 -34.55 -32.36 8.38
C SER A 163 -34.54 -32.69 6.89
N LEU A 164 -34.52 -33.97 6.52
CA LEU A 164 -34.52 -34.41 5.12
C LEU A 164 -35.84 -34.10 4.37
N LYS A 165 -36.93 -33.83 5.10
CA LYS A 165 -38.29 -33.74 4.53
C LYS A 165 -39.16 -32.73 5.29
N ASP A 166 -40.14 -32.19 4.58
CA ASP A 166 -41.33 -31.59 5.18
C ASP A 166 -42.25 -32.68 5.77
N THR A 167 -42.86 -32.43 6.93
CA THR A 167 -43.64 -33.45 7.65
C THR A 167 -45.03 -33.69 7.03
N VAL A 168 -45.46 -32.79 6.12
CA VAL A 168 -46.78 -32.80 5.45
C VAL A 168 -46.66 -32.06 4.11
N SER A 169 -47.23 -32.60 3.02
CA SER A 169 -47.42 -31.85 1.77
C SER A 169 -48.46 -30.74 2.02
N LEU A 170 -48.02 -29.49 1.89
CA LEU A 170 -48.82 -28.30 2.20
C LEU A 170 -48.58 -27.26 1.12
N GLY A 171 -49.66 -26.65 0.63
CA GLY A 171 -49.64 -25.55 -0.34
C GLY A 171 -50.97 -25.47 -1.10
N THR A 172 -51.35 -24.29 -1.57
CA THR A 172 -52.55 -24.15 -2.42
C THR A 172 -52.21 -24.55 -3.86
N TRP A 173 -53.04 -25.44 -4.42
CA TRP A 173 -52.93 -25.90 -5.82
C TRP A 173 -52.81 -24.70 -6.77
N GLY A 174 -51.79 -24.73 -7.63
CA GLY A 174 -51.47 -23.65 -8.57
C GLY A 174 -50.41 -22.64 -8.10
N TYR A 175 -50.30 -22.34 -6.80
CA TYR A 175 -49.29 -21.39 -6.28
C TYR A 175 -48.09 -22.07 -5.64
N ALA A 176 -48.30 -23.26 -5.05
CA ALA A 176 -47.27 -23.95 -4.31
C ALA A 176 -46.06 -24.28 -5.19
N ALA A 177 -44.87 -24.15 -4.61
CA ALA A 177 -43.62 -24.47 -5.28
C ALA A 177 -43.49 -25.98 -5.54
N PRO A 178 -42.74 -26.42 -6.57
CA PRO A 178 -42.58 -27.84 -6.90
C PRO A 178 -42.19 -28.72 -5.71
N GLU A 179 -41.28 -28.25 -4.87
CA GLU A 179 -40.84 -28.94 -3.65
C GLU A 179 -41.93 -29.19 -2.60
N GLN A 180 -43.05 -28.47 -2.66
CA GLN A 180 -44.17 -28.66 -1.73
C GLN A 180 -45.03 -29.87 -2.13
N TYR A 181 -44.93 -30.32 -3.38
CA TYR A 181 -45.56 -31.53 -3.90
C TYR A 181 -44.64 -32.75 -3.85
N GLU A 182 -43.32 -32.55 -3.95
CA GLU A 182 -42.32 -33.62 -3.95
C GLU A 182 -41.92 -33.97 -2.49
N GLU A 183 -42.18 -35.19 -2.02
CA GLU A 183 -41.91 -35.62 -0.62
C GLU A 183 -40.43 -35.72 -0.21
N THR A 184 -39.52 -35.26 -1.06
CA THR A 184 -38.06 -35.47 -0.94
C THR A 184 -37.27 -34.22 -0.57
N ASP A 185 -37.91 -33.05 -0.52
CA ASP A 185 -37.21 -31.77 -0.33
C ASP A 185 -37.91 -30.89 0.71
N GLN A 186 -37.17 -30.04 1.43
CA GLN A 186 -37.68 -29.19 2.51
C GLN A 186 -37.96 -27.76 2.02
N SER A 187 -39.11 -27.20 2.37
CA SER A 187 -39.42 -25.79 2.09
C SER A 187 -38.42 -24.85 2.80
N ASP A 188 -37.94 -23.84 2.07
CA ASP A 188 -37.08 -22.77 2.58
C ASP A 188 -37.53 -21.40 2.07
N ALA A 189 -36.75 -20.34 2.30
CA ALA A 189 -37.07 -18.99 1.86
C ALA A 189 -37.40 -18.89 0.35
N ARG A 190 -36.81 -19.76 -0.48
CA ARG A 190 -36.96 -19.80 -1.94
C ARG A 190 -38.31 -20.41 -2.36
N THR A 191 -38.99 -21.08 -1.44
CA THR A 191 -40.39 -21.53 -1.61
C THR A 191 -41.33 -20.33 -1.65
N ASP A 192 -41.19 -19.38 -0.72
CA ASP A 192 -42.03 -18.17 -0.70
C ASP A 192 -41.76 -17.27 -1.93
N ILE A 193 -40.51 -17.24 -2.41
CA ILE A 193 -40.12 -16.52 -3.64
C ILE A 193 -40.83 -17.08 -4.87
N TYR A 194 -40.96 -18.40 -4.97
CA TYR A 194 -41.70 -19.04 -6.06
C TYR A 194 -43.18 -18.64 -6.01
N CYS A 195 -43.81 -18.78 -4.84
CA CYS A 195 -45.22 -18.42 -4.65
C CYS A 195 -45.47 -16.95 -4.98
N LEU A 196 -44.54 -16.05 -4.62
CA LEU A 196 -44.60 -14.63 -4.98
C LEU A 196 -44.55 -14.46 -6.50
N GLY A 197 -43.62 -15.12 -7.20
CA GLY A 197 -43.54 -15.07 -8.67
C GLY A 197 -44.83 -15.48 -9.37
N VAL A 198 -45.45 -16.59 -8.94
CA VAL A 198 -46.74 -17.05 -9.47
C VAL A 198 -47.86 -16.05 -9.19
N MET A 199 -47.90 -15.51 -7.97
CA MET A 199 -48.90 -14.50 -7.60
C MET A 199 -48.75 -13.22 -8.43
N LEU A 200 -47.52 -12.74 -8.65
CA LEU A 200 -47.26 -11.56 -9.48
C LEU A 200 -47.71 -11.77 -10.92
N PHE A 201 -47.44 -12.95 -11.51
CA PHE A 201 -47.96 -13.30 -12.83
C PHE A 201 -49.48 -13.13 -12.91
N GLN A 202 -50.20 -13.72 -11.96
CA GLN A 202 -51.66 -13.64 -11.95
C GLN A 202 -52.17 -12.21 -11.73
N LEU A 203 -51.57 -11.44 -10.81
CA LEU A 203 -51.98 -10.06 -10.57
C LEU A 203 -51.78 -9.18 -11.81
N LEU A 204 -50.72 -9.42 -12.59
CA LEU A 204 -50.41 -8.67 -13.81
C LEU A 204 -51.26 -9.06 -15.01
N THR A 205 -51.67 -10.33 -15.10
CA THR A 205 -52.38 -10.87 -16.28
C THR A 205 -53.88 -11.05 -16.05
N GLY A 206 -54.33 -11.18 -14.80
CA GLY A 206 -55.67 -11.65 -14.47
C GLY A 206 -55.89 -13.14 -14.73
N GLU A 207 -54.86 -13.86 -15.20
CA GLU A 207 -54.98 -15.24 -15.64
C GLU A 207 -54.76 -16.25 -14.51
N SER A 208 -55.28 -17.46 -14.70
CA SER A 208 -55.05 -18.57 -13.77
C SER A 208 -53.55 -18.83 -13.57
N PRO A 209 -53.09 -19.09 -12.33
CA PRO A 209 -51.68 -19.39 -12.05
C PRO A 209 -51.16 -20.63 -12.80
N HIS A 210 -52.04 -21.52 -13.26
CA HIS A 210 -51.69 -22.68 -14.09
C HIS A 210 -51.23 -22.32 -15.51
N MET A 211 -51.50 -21.09 -15.97
CA MET A 211 -51.14 -20.60 -17.31
C MET A 211 -49.82 -19.80 -17.31
N LEU A 212 -49.02 -19.96 -16.25
CA LEU A 212 -47.74 -19.30 -16.08
C LEU A 212 -46.87 -19.45 -17.34
N ARG A 213 -46.56 -18.31 -17.96
CA ARG A 213 -45.70 -18.16 -19.13
C ARG A 213 -45.03 -16.78 -19.09
N PRO A 214 -44.02 -16.51 -19.93
CA PRO A 214 -43.48 -15.16 -20.05
C PRO A 214 -44.60 -14.14 -20.33
N LEU A 215 -44.60 -13.00 -19.63
CA LEU A 215 -45.58 -11.95 -19.83
C LEU A 215 -45.54 -11.36 -21.24
N SER A 216 -44.37 -11.36 -21.90
CA SER A 216 -44.27 -11.01 -23.32
C SER A 216 -45.15 -11.87 -24.23
N GLU A 217 -45.51 -13.09 -23.82
CA GLU A 217 -46.45 -13.97 -24.52
C GLU A 217 -47.91 -13.75 -24.11
N CYS A 218 -48.17 -13.03 -23.01
CA CYS A 218 -49.52 -12.69 -22.55
C CYS A 218 -50.10 -11.49 -23.32
N GLY A 219 -49.25 -10.55 -23.77
CA GLY A 219 -49.66 -9.40 -24.56
C GLY A 219 -48.62 -8.28 -24.56
N PRO A 220 -48.78 -7.27 -25.43
CA PRO A 220 -47.93 -6.09 -25.42
C PRO A 220 -48.21 -5.22 -24.18
N GLY A 221 -47.20 -4.46 -23.73
CA GLY A 221 -47.37 -3.43 -22.71
C GLY A 221 -46.75 -3.73 -21.34
N PHE A 222 -46.27 -4.95 -21.09
CA PHE A 222 -45.51 -5.26 -19.88
C PHE A 222 -44.11 -4.64 -19.92
N LEU A 223 -43.65 -4.12 -18.77
CA LEU A 223 -42.31 -3.59 -18.64
C LEU A 223 -41.27 -4.73 -18.78
N ALA A 224 -40.16 -4.46 -19.47
CA ALA A 224 -39.20 -5.49 -19.92
C ALA A 224 -38.58 -6.35 -18.80
N GLY A 225 -38.52 -5.86 -17.56
CA GLY A 225 -37.94 -6.60 -16.44
C GLY A 225 -38.82 -7.72 -15.87
N TRP A 226 -40.13 -7.75 -16.19
CA TRP A 226 -41.06 -8.67 -15.51
C TRP A 226 -40.84 -10.12 -15.90
N ASP A 227 -40.51 -10.37 -17.18
CA ASP A 227 -40.21 -11.71 -17.67
C ASP A 227 -39.03 -12.34 -16.95
N GLU A 228 -37.96 -11.56 -16.75
CA GLU A 228 -36.78 -12.04 -16.04
C GLU A 228 -37.08 -12.26 -14.56
N ILE A 229 -37.77 -11.32 -13.91
CA ILE A 229 -38.07 -11.44 -12.47
C ILE A 229 -39.01 -12.62 -12.20
N ILE A 230 -40.15 -12.69 -12.88
CA ILE A 230 -41.13 -13.76 -12.69
C ILE A 230 -40.52 -15.08 -13.12
N GLY A 231 -39.87 -15.13 -14.29
CA GLY A 231 -39.23 -16.33 -14.80
C GLY A 231 -38.11 -16.86 -13.90
N ARG A 232 -37.36 -15.98 -13.22
CA ARG A 232 -36.36 -16.40 -12.22
C ARG A 232 -37.00 -16.83 -10.91
N CYS A 233 -38.05 -16.14 -10.42
CA CYS A 233 -38.78 -16.58 -9.23
C CYS A 233 -39.38 -17.98 -9.39
N THR A 234 -39.89 -18.30 -10.58
CA THR A 234 -40.64 -19.54 -10.86
C THR A 234 -39.79 -20.67 -11.47
N ARG A 235 -38.46 -20.59 -11.40
CA ARG A 235 -37.58 -21.71 -11.82
C ARG A 235 -37.90 -22.98 -11.01
N ARG A 236 -37.90 -24.13 -11.68
CA ARG A 236 -38.22 -25.41 -11.04
C ARG A 236 -37.23 -25.73 -9.91
N ARG A 237 -35.93 -25.59 -10.16
CA ARG A 237 -34.86 -25.80 -9.16
C ARG A 237 -34.70 -24.55 -8.28
N LYS A 238 -34.68 -24.74 -6.96
CA LYS A 238 -34.56 -23.62 -5.99
C LYS A 238 -33.26 -22.84 -6.15
N GLU A 239 -32.19 -23.52 -6.55
CA GLU A 239 -30.84 -22.97 -6.74
C GLU A 239 -30.78 -21.95 -7.88
N GLU A 240 -31.72 -22.03 -8.82
CA GLU A 240 -31.80 -21.13 -9.98
C GLU A 240 -32.67 -19.89 -9.69
N ARG A 241 -33.40 -19.88 -8.57
CA ARG A 241 -34.24 -18.75 -8.15
C ARG A 241 -33.40 -17.63 -7.56
N TYR A 242 -34.04 -16.52 -7.20
CA TYR A 242 -33.44 -15.60 -6.22
C TYR A 242 -33.23 -16.34 -4.91
N GLN A 243 -32.04 -16.18 -4.31
CA GLN A 243 -31.66 -16.94 -3.12
C GLN A 243 -32.17 -16.28 -1.82
N SER A 244 -32.67 -15.05 -1.89
CA SER A 244 -33.31 -14.36 -0.75
C SER A 244 -34.31 -13.29 -1.21
N CYS A 245 -35.25 -12.93 -0.34
CA CYS A 245 -36.15 -11.79 -0.59
C CYS A 245 -35.41 -10.46 -0.69
N ALA A 246 -34.21 -10.33 -0.13
CA ALA A 246 -33.38 -9.15 -0.33
C ALA A 246 -32.83 -9.06 -1.76
N GLU A 247 -32.40 -10.18 -2.34
CA GLU A 247 -31.95 -10.24 -3.75
C GLU A 247 -33.12 -9.92 -4.71
N LEU A 248 -34.30 -10.49 -4.44
CA LEU A 248 -35.50 -10.19 -5.22
C LEU A 248 -35.93 -8.71 -5.07
N LEU A 249 -35.92 -8.17 -3.85
CA LEU A 249 -36.24 -6.76 -3.62
C LEU A 249 -35.29 -5.83 -4.40
N TYR A 250 -34.00 -6.12 -4.40
CA TYR A 250 -33.02 -5.38 -5.20
C TYR A 250 -33.37 -5.40 -6.70
N ALA A 251 -33.74 -6.58 -7.24
CA ALA A 251 -34.15 -6.70 -8.63
C ALA A 251 -35.44 -5.92 -8.95
N LEU A 252 -36.42 -5.90 -8.03
CA LEU A 252 -37.65 -5.11 -8.15
C LEU A 252 -37.39 -3.59 -8.03
N GLU A 253 -36.40 -3.16 -7.25
CA GLU A 253 -36.01 -1.75 -7.12
C GLU A 253 -35.24 -1.25 -8.34
N HIS A 254 -34.42 -2.11 -8.96
CA HIS A 254 -33.61 -1.82 -10.16
C HIS A 254 -34.22 -2.42 -11.42
N PHE A 255 -35.54 -2.56 -11.44
CA PHE A 255 -36.30 -3.23 -12.49
C PHE A 255 -36.02 -2.67 -13.90
N GLN A 256 -35.73 -1.37 -14.02
CA GLN A 256 -35.44 -0.68 -15.29
C GLN A 256 -34.00 -0.89 -15.80
N GLU A 257 -33.06 -1.34 -14.95
CA GLU A 257 -31.65 -1.55 -15.32
C GLU A 257 -31.40 -2.87 -16.06
N GLN A 258 -32.41 -3.75 -16.12
CA GLN A 258 -32.35 -5.03 -16.81
C GLN A 258 -32.61 -4.95 -18.32
N ASP A 259 -32.87 -3.75 -18.85
CA ASP A 259 -33.04 -3.56 -20.30
C ASP A 259 -31.75 -3.94 -21.05
N ARG A 260 -31.92 -4.76 -22.10
CA ARG A 260 -30.83 -5.32 -22.92
C ARG A 260 -29.95 -4.22 -23.51
N THR A 261 -30.54 -3.06 -23.80
CA THR A 261 -29.86 -1.84 -24.28
C THR A 261 -28.87 -1.25 -23.26
N TYR A 262 -29.19 -1.29 -21.95
CA TYR A 262 -28.28 -0.81 -20.90
C TYR A 262 -27.04 -1.69 -20.77
N ARG A 263 -27.22 -3.02 -20.77
CA ARG A 263 -26.09 -4.00 -20.71
C ARG A 263 -25.14 -3.85 -21.89
N GLU A 264 -25.64 -3.61 -23.10
CA GLU A 264 -24.81 -3.40 -24.29
C GLU A 264 -23.99 -2.10 -24.22
N ASN A 265 -24.58 -1.03 -23.69
CA ASN A 265 -23.89 0.23 -23.48
C ASN A 265 -22.77 0.13 -22.43
N GLN A 266 -22.95 -0.65 -21.36
CA GLN A 266 -21.89 -0.91 -20.39
C GLN A 266 -20.75 -1.74 -20.98
N LYS A 267 -21.05 -2.77 -21.78
CA LYS A 267 -20.00 -3.55 -22.50
C LYS A 267 -19.16 -2.67 -23.43
N LYS A 268 -19.78 -1.68 -24.11
CA LYS A 268 -19.05 -0.71 -24.93
C LYS A 268 -18.11 0.17 -24.10
N LYS A 269 -18.53 0.63 -22.91
CA LYS A 269 -17.67 1.41 -22.00
C LYS A 269 -16.46 0.59 -21.52
N VAL A 270 -16.68 -0.67 -21.12
CA VAL A 270 -15.60 -1.57 -20.70
C VAL A 270 -14.60 -1.82 -21.83
N ARG A 271 -15.07 -2.03 -23.07
CA ARG A 271 -14.18 -2.18 -24.24
C ARG A 271 -13.35 -0.93 -24.50
N LYS A 272 -13.94 0.27 -24.39
CA LYS A 272 -13.21 1.54 -24.51
C LYS A 272 -12.15 1.67 -23.42
N PHE A 273 -12.48 1.34 -22.18
CA PHE A 273 -11.53 1.36 -21.06
C PHE A 273 -10.38 0.37 -21.26
N ALA A 274 -10.67 -0.86 -21.68
CA ALA A 274 -9.65 -1.87 -22.00
C ALA A 274 -8.73 -1.41 -23.15
N ALA A 275 -9.28 -0.77 -24.18
CA ALA A 275 -8.49 -0.18 -25.26
C ALA A 275 -7.55 0.93 -24.75
N CYS A 276 -8.01 1.77 -23.82
CA CYS A 276 -7.16 2.78 -23.17
C CYS A 276 -6.02 2.14 -22.36
N LEU A 277 -6.30 1.07 -21.60
CA LEU A 277 -5.27 0.34 -20.84
C LEU A 277 -4.22 -0.29 -21.76
N LEU A 278 -4.65 -0.90 -22.86
CA LEU A 278 -3.75 -1.47 -23.87
C LEU A 278 -2.90 -0.37 -24.54
N GLY A 279 -3.49 0.78 -24.85
CA GLY A 279 -2.76 1.94 -25.36
C GLY A 279 -1.71 2.46 -24.38
N ALA A 280 -2.05 2.56 -23.08
CA ALA A 280 -1.12 2.97 -22.04
C ALA A 280 0.03 1.96 -21.86
N ALA A 281 -0.26 0.66 -21.90
CA ALA A 281 0.76 -0.39 -21.85
C ALA A 281 1.72 -0.29 -23.05
N PHE A 282 1.20 -0.08 -24.26
CA PHE A 282 2.00 0.10 -25.46
C PHE A 282 2.94 1.32 -25.35
N LEU A 283 2.43 2.48 -24.91
CA LEU A 283 3.23 3.68 -24.69
C LEU A 283 4.32 3.45 -23.63
N GLY A 284 4.00 2.74 -22.54
CA GLY A 284 4.98 2.35 -21.52
C GLY A 284 6.10 1.48 -22.08
N THR A 285 5.78 0.49 -22.90
CA THR A 285 6.79 -0.37 -23.55
C THR A 285 7.67 0.41 -24.53
N ALA A 286 7.09 1.30 -25.33
CA ALA A 286 7.85 2.13 -26.27
C ALA A 286 8.82 3.08 -25.54
N ALA A 287 8.37 3.70 -24.43
CA ALA A 287 9.23 4.53 -23.58
C ALA A 287 10.38 3.72 -22.97
N GLY A 288 10.11 2.49 -22.51
CA GLY A 288 11.14 1.59 -21.99
C GLY A 288 12.21 1.23 -23.02
N ILE A 289 11.81 0.91 -24.27
CA ILE A 289 12.74 0.64 -25.37
C ILE A 289 13.60 1.87 -25.67
N PHE A 290 12.97 3.05 -25.76
CA PHE A 290 13.68 4.30 -26.04
C PHE A 290 14.74 4.62 -24.98
N LEU A 291 14.37 4.53 -23.69
CA LEU A 291 15.30 4.74 -22.58
C LEU A 291 16.47 3.73 -22.60
N GLY A 292 16.19 2.48 -22.97
CA GLY A 292 17.22 1.46 -23.13
C GLY A 292 18.21 1.76 -24.26
N LEU A 293 17.72 2.18 -25.43
CA LEU A 293 18.55 2.57 -26.57
C LEU A 293 19.40 3.81 -26.25
N GLU A 294 18.81 4.82 -25.60
CA GLU A 294 19.53 6.03 -25.20
C GLU A 294 20.64 5.74 -24.19
N ALA A 295 20.36 4.92 -23.17
CA ALA A 295 21.36 4.50 -22.19
C ALA A 295 22.52 3.72 -22.85
N GLY A 296 22.21 2.84 -23.80
CA GLY A 296 23.21 2.11 -24.59
C GLY A 296 24.08 3.03 -25.44
N ALA A 297 23.48 4.00 -26.14
CA ALA A 297 24.21 4.97 -26.94
C ALA A 297 25.16 5.82 -26.09
N ARG A 298 24.68 6.34 -24.94
CA ARG A 298 25.52 7.11 -24.00
C ARG A 298 26.70 6.30 -23.48
N ARG A 299 26.50 5.03 -23.13
CA ARG A 299 27.59 4.14 -22.68
C ARG A 299 28.65 3.95 -23.76
N ASN A 300 28.22 3.67 -24.99
CA ASN A 300 29.16 3.46 -26.11
C ASN A 300 29.96 4.74 -26.40
N SER A 301 29.31 5.90 -26.40
CA SER A 301 30.01 7.18 -26.59
C SER A 301 31.00 7.48 -25.46
N TYR A 302 30.63 7.17 -24.21
CA TYR A 302 31.54 7.32 -23.05
C TYR A 302 32.78 6.43 -23.20
N GLU A 303 32.60 5.14 -23.50
CA GLU A 303 33.72 4.20 -23.67
C GLU A 303 34.59 4.58 -24.87
N ALA A 304 34.00 5.07 -25.97
CA ALA A 304 34.75 5.58 -27.12
C ALA A 304 35.61 6.80 -26.77
N CYS A 305 35.11 7.74 -25.95
CA CYS A 305 35.90 8.88 -25.48
C CYS A 305 37.08 8.45 -24.60
N LEU A 306 36.89 7.46 -23.71
CA LEU A 306 38.00 6.94 -22.89
C LEU A 306 39.08 6.25 -23.74
N LEU A 307 38.65 5.45 -24.73
CA LEU A 307 39.58 4.81 -25.67
C LEU A 307 40.32 5.85 -26.54
N ALA A 308 39.64 6.91 -26.96
CA ALA A 308 40.27 8.00 -27.71
C ALA A 308 41.27 8.77 -26.85
N ALA A 309 40.96 9.01 -25.57
CA ALA A 309 41.90 9.62 -24.63
C ALA A 309 43.16 8.77 -24.47
N GLY A 310 43.02 7.49 -24.08
CA GLY A 310 44.17 6.61 -23.83
C GLY A 310 45.02 6.26 -25.06
N ASN A 311 44.54 6.53 -26.28
CA ASN A 311 45.31 6.35 -27.52
C ASN A 311 45.79 7.67 -28.13
N SER A 312 45.44 8.82 -27.56
CA SER A 312 45.87 10.09 -28.13
C SER A 312 47.37 10.28 -27.91
N VAL A 313 48.01 10.86 -28.92
CA VAL A 313 49.42 11.25 -28.89
C VAL A 313 49.57 12.72 -28.52
N ASP A 314 48.49 13.51 -28.66
CA ASP A 314 48.44 14.92 -28.31
C ASP A 314 47.78 15.11 -26.94
N LYS A 315 48.45 15.86 -26.07
CA LYS A 315 48.03 15.97 -24.68
C LYS A 315 46.72 16.73 -24.50
N GLU A 316 46.54 17.77 -25.29
CA GLU A 316 45.33 18.59 -25.20
C GLU A 316 44.12 17.81 -25.74
N GLU A 317 44.31 17.00 -26.79
CA GLU A 317 43.30 16.07 -27.30
C GLU A 317 42.95 14.97 -26.27
N GLU A 318 43.94 14.41 -25.55
CA GLU A 318 43.70 13.46 -24.46
C GLU A 318 42.79 14.05 -23.38
N ILE A 319 43.15 15.25 -22.87
CA ILE A 319 42.38 15.98 -21.86
C ILE A 319 40.96 16.28 -22.40
N GLU A 320 40.83 16.74 -23.64
CA GLU A 320 39.53 17.06 -24.23
C GLU A 320 38.64 15.80 -24.32
N ASN A 321 39.21 14.64 -24.64
CA ASN A 321 38.48 13.37 -24.69
C ASN A 321 38.01 12.91 -23.31
N TYR A 322 38.83 13.08 -22.26
CA TYR A 322 38.37 12.85 -20.88
C TYR A 322 37.26 13.83 -20.49
N VAL A 323 37.36 15.11 -20.84
CA VAL A 323 36.30 16.10 -20.58
C VAL A 323 35.01 15.76 -21.34
N LYS A 324 35.10 15.26 -22.58
CA LYS A 324 33.95 14.76 -23.33
C LYS A 324 33.30 13.58 -22.61
N ALA A 325 34.09 12.63 -22.10
CA ALA A 325 33.58 11.50 -21.32
C ALA A 325 32.89 11.97 -20.02
N VAL A 326 33.49 12.92 -19.29
CA VAL A 326 32.88 13.56 -18.11
C VAL A 326 31.55 14.20 -18.47
N ARG A 327 31.45 14.95 -19.57
CA ARG A 327 30.19 15.59 -20.01
C ARG A 327 29.09 14.56 -20.32
N ILE A 328 29.46 13.40 -20.87
CA ILE A 328 28.52 12.32 -21.18
C ILE A 328 28.04 11.63 -19.90
N SER A 329 28.93 11.39 -18.93
CA SER A 329 28.59 10.73 -17.66
C SER A 329 29.41 11.25 -16.48
N PRO A 330 29.03 12.40 -15.88
CA PRO A 330 29.79 13.01 -14.79
C PRO A 330 29.86 12.14 -13.53
N SER A 331 28.96 11.17 -13.38
CA SER A 331 28.92 10.24 -12.24
C SER A 331 29.99 9.16 -12.24
N ARG A 332 30.65 8.90 -13.38
CA ARG A 332 31.60 7.78 -13.50
C ARG A 332 33.01 8.23 -13.17
N GLU A 333 33.73 7.43 -12.36
CA GLU A 333 35.07 7.76 -11.88
C GLU A 333 36.15 7.70 -12.96
N ASP A 334 36.02 6.79 -13.94
CA ASP A 334 37.10 6.47 -14.89
C ASP A 334 37.62 7.72 -15.62
N ALA A 335 36.71 8.57 -16.12
CA ALA A 335 37.07 9.78 -16.82
C ALA A 335 37.71 10.84 -15.91
N TRP A 336 37.27 10.94 -14.65
CA TRP A 336 37.86 11.86 -13.67
C TRP A 336 39.24 11.42 -13.22
N LEU A 337 39.42 10.13 -12.98
CA LEU A 337 40.71 9.55 -12.61
C LEU A 337 41.69 9.63 -13.77
N GLY A 338 41.27 9.32 -15.00
CA GLY A 338 42.09 9.49 -16.19
C GLY A 338 42.46 10.95 -16.43
N LEU A 339 41.49 11.88 -16.33
CA LEU A 339 41.75 13.32 -16.43
C LEU A 339 42.79 13.79 -15.40
N LEU A 340 42.70 13.33 -14.16
CA LEU A 340 43.63 13.72 -13.11
C LEU A 340 45.01 13.07 -13.28
N LYS A 341 45.06 11.74 -13.45
CA LYS A 341 46.31 10.97 -13.41
C LYS A 341 47.05 11.00 -14.72
N ASP A 342 46.32 10.77 -15.80
CA ASP A 342 46.90 10.70 -17.13
C ASP A 342 46.89 12.12 -17.69
N GLY A 343 45.78 12.86 -17.64
CA GLY A 343 45.67 14.21 -18.23
C GLY A 343 46.57 15.28 -17.58
N PHE A 344 46.50 15.45 -16.26
CA PHE A 344 47.11 16.59 -15.54
C PHE A 344 48.30 16.21 -14.64
N LEU A 345 48.69 14.94 -14.60
CA LEU A 345 49.77 14.43 -13.75
C LEU A 345 50.70 13.49 -14.53
N ASP A 346 50.73 13.63 -15.85
CA ASP A 346 51.55 12.77 -16.72
C ASP A 346 53.05 12.96 -16.47
N ASP A 347 53.48 14.19 -16.24
CA ASP A 347 54.86 14.52 -15.87
C ASP A 347 55.15 14.31 -14.36
N GLY A 348 54.13 13.89 -13.60
CA GLY A 348 54.22 13.67 -12.16
C GLY A 348 54.14 14.93 -11.30
N LEU A 349 53.86 16.10 -11.89
CA LEU A 349 53.69 17.38 -11.23
C LEU A 349 52.29 17.94 -11.54
N LEU A 350 51.63 18.54 -10.55
CA LEU A 350 50.36 19.26 -10.73
C LEU A 350 50.64 20.75 -10.70
N THR A 351 50.47 21.43 -11.82
CA THR A 351 50.63 22.88 -11.92
C THR A 351 49.38 23.63 -11.43
N SER A 352 49.54 24.91 -11.11
CA SER A 352 48.44 25.80 -10.75
C SER A 352 47.44 25.99 -11.89
N GLU A 353 47.92 25.94 -13.15
CA GLU A 353 47.09 26.02 -14.34
C GLU A 353 46.19 24.79 -14.48
N GLU A 354 46.75 23.59 -14.40
CA GLU A 354 46.02 22.32 -14.48
C GLU A 354 45.03 22.16 -13.33
N SER A 355 45.47 22.52 -12.12
CA SER A 355 44.62 22.59 -10.93
C SER A 355 43.42 23.51 -11.14
N SER A 356 43.62 24.66 -11.79
CA SER A 356 42.54 25.60 -12.12
C SER A 356 41.62 25.07 -13.21
N ARG A 357 42.16 24.39 -14.23
CA ARG A 357 41.37 23.72 -15.28
C ARG A 357 40.50 22.61 -14.68
N LEU A 358 41.05 21.76 -13.81
CA LEU A 358 40.30 20.70 -13.13
C LEU A 358 39.14 21.27 -12.31
N ARG A 359 39.39 22.32 -11.52
CA ARG A 359 38.33 23.03 -10.76
C ARG A 359 37.26 23.61 -11.68
N ALA A 360 37.66 24.23 -12.78
CA ALA A 360 36.73 24.80 -13.76
C ALA A 360 35.83 23.72 -14.38
N ILE A 361 36.33 22.50 -14.59
CA ILE A 361 35.53 21.37 -15.10
C ILE A 361 34.56 20.86 -14.03
N LEU A 362 34.99 20.72 -12.77
CA LEU A 362 34.15 20.25 -11.66
C LEU A 362 32.90 21.13 -11.44
N ILE A 363 33.01 22.44 -11.64
CA ILE A 363 31.91 23.40 -11.44
C ILE A 363 31.05 23.65 -12.69
N GLN A 364 31.33 22.99 -13.82
CA GLN A 364 30.45 23.05 -15.00
C GLN A 364 29.09 22.43 -14.69
N TYR A 365 28.04 22.91 -15.36
CA TYR A 365 26.67 22.48 -15.13
C TYR A 365 26.22 21.43 -16.13
N THR A 366 25.47 20.44 -15.67
CA THR A 366 24.68 19.59 -16.58
C THR A 366 23.40 20.32 -17.02
N GLY A 367 22.71 19.77 -18.02
CA GLY A 367 21.41 20.29 -18.46
C GLY A 367 20.32 20.29 -17.37
N ASP A 368 20.51 19.57 -16.27
CA ASP A 368 19.59 19.53 -15.12
C ASP A 368 19.88 20.59 -14.03
N GLY A 369 20.90 21.45 -14.23
CA GLY A 369 21.23 22.53 -13.32
C GLY A 369 22.13 22.15 -12.14
N GLN A 370 22.60 20.91 -12.03
CA GLN A 370 23.62 20.51 -11.05
C GLN A 370 25.03 20.65 -11.62
N THR A 371 26.01 20.93 -10.76
CA THR A 371 27.43 20.89 -11.16
C THR A 371 27.88 19.45 -11.41
N PHE A 372 28.92 19.27 -12.24
CA PHE A 372 29.51 17.97 -12.51
C PHE A 372 30.00 17.31 -11.23
N GLU A 373 30.62 18.07 -10.32
CA GLU A 373 31.01 17.57 -9.01
C GLU A 373 29.82 17.08 -8.18
N ALA A 374 28.70 17.82 -8.15
CA ALA A 374 27.51 17.41 -7.41
C ALA A 374 26.92 16.10 -7.95
N VAL A 375 26.94 15.91 -9.26
CA VAL A 375 26.54 14.65 -9.90
C VAL A 375 27.55 13.54 -9.60
N PHE A 376 28.85 13.85 -9.61
CA PHE A 376 29.90 12.88 -9.32
C PHE A 376 29.85 12.36 -7.88
N ARG A 377 29.60 13.24 -6.90
CA ARG A 377 29.44 12.88 -5.48
C ARG A 377 28.34 11.85 -5.21
N LYS A 378 27.35 11.72 -6.11
CA LYS A 378 26.32 10.65 -6.01
C LYS A 378 26.93 9.25 -6.16
N ASN A 379 28.03 9.12 -6.90
CA ASN A 379 28.87 7.93 -6.89
C ASN A 379 29.86 8.01 -5.73
N GLY A 380 29.40 7.68 -4.53
CA GLY A 380 30.20 7.84 -3.31
C GLY A 380 31.54 7.10 -3.33
N LYS A 381 31.61 5.89 -3.91
CA LYS A 381 32.86 5.13 -4.02
C LYS A 381 33.83 5.79 -5.01
N GLY A 382 33.34 6.17 -6.18
CA GLY A 382 34.18 6.78 -7.21
C GLY A 382 34.67 8.17 -6.84
N TYR A 383 33.81 8.96 -6.20
CA TYR A 383 34.20 10.27 -5.70
C TYR A 383 35.21 10.15 -4.55
N ALA A 384 35.04 9.19 -3.62
CA ALA A 384 36.03 8.95 -2.57
C ALA A 384 37.40 8.59 -3.15
N ARG A 385 37.43 7.75 -4.19
CA ARG A 385 38.68 7.38 -4.89
C ARG A 385 39.31 8.58 -5.58
N PHE A 386 38.52 9.38 -6.29
CA PHE A 386 39.02 10.62 -6.88
C PHE A 386 39.54 11.60 -5.83
N ALA A 387 38.82 11.78 -4.72
CA ALA A 387 39.23 12.65 -3.63
C ALA A 387 40.54 12.16 -2.99
N TYR A 388 40.72 10.85 -2.82
CA TYR A 388 41.99 10.31 -2.35
C TYR A 388 43.14 10.66 -3.29
N GLU A 389 43.00 10.38 -4.58
CA GLU A 389 44.04 10.62 -5.59
C GLU A 389 44.33 12.11 -5.79
N ALA A 390 43.29 12.95 -5.83
CA ALA A 390 43.44 14.40 -5.90
C ALA A 390 44.13 14.93 -4.65
N GLY A 391 43.74 14.43 -3.46
CA GLY A 391 44.38 14.76 -2.20
C GLY A 391 45.88 14.46 -2.22
N LEU A 392 46.27 13.26 -2.65
CA LEU A 392 47.68 12.90 -2.80
C LEU A 392 48.41 13.76 -3.83
N ALA A 393 47.76 14.10 -4.94
CA ALA A 393 48.36 14.98 -5.95
C ALA A 393 48.64 16.38 -5.40
N TYR A 394 47.67 16.99 -4.71
CA TYR A 394 47.87 18.30 -4.06
C TYR A 394 48.91 18.25 -2.94
N PHE A 395 49.06 17.10 -2.27
CA PHE A 395 49.99 16.97 -1.16
C PHE A 395 51.43 16.74 -1.63
N TYR A 396 51.63 15.85 -2.62
CA TYR A 396 52.95 15.38 -3.04
C TYR A 396 53.47 15.99 -4.33
N LYS A 397 52.58 16.35 -5.24
CA LYS A 397 52.93 16.63 -6.63
C LYS A 397 52.67 18.08 -7.01
N PHE A 398 52.15 18.91 -6.11
CA PHE A 398 51.81 20.29 -6.47
C PHE A 398 53.07 21.17 -6.54
N GLU A 399 53.19 21.99 -7.60
CA GLU A 399 54.38 22.79 -7.89
C GLU A 399 54.80 23.75 -6.76
N GLU A 400 53.83 24.24 -5.98
CA GLU A 400 54.08 25.10 -4.83
C GLU A 400 54.35 24.24 -3.58
N LYS A 401 55.64 24.13 -3.20
CA LYS A 401 56.12 23.33 -2.05
C LYS A 401 55.42 23.62 -0.71
N GLU A 402 54.78 24.77 -0.56
CA GLU A 402 54.08 25.19 0.67
C GLU A 402 52.54 25.09 0.59
N ASN A 403 51.95 24.59 -0.51
CA ASN A 403 50.50 24.63 -0.71
C ASN A 403 49.76 23.33 -0.31
N LYS A 404 50.30 22.60 0.69
CA LYS A 404 49.71 21.38 1.28
C LYS A 404 48.29 21.61 1.83
N LYS A 405 47.92 22.85 2.13
CA LYS A 405 46.56 23.25 2.51
C LYS A 405 45.49 22.87 1.47
N ASN A 406 45.82 22.84 0.18
CA ASN A 406 44.87 22.52 -0.88
C ASN A 406 44.43 21.04 -0.89
N ALA A 407 45.24 20.15 -0.32
CA ALA A 407 44.93 18.73 -0.23
C ALA A 407 43.87 18.41 0.86
N GLY A 408 43.75 19.27 1.88
CA GLY A 408 43.00 18.96 3.10
C GLY A 408 41.53 18.60 2.87
N ASN A 409 40.83 19.36 2.02
CA ASN A 409 39.41 19.09 1.73
C ASN A 409 39.21 17.71 1.07
N TYR A 410 40.07 17.37 0.12
CA TYR A 410 39.99 16.09 -0.60
C TYR A 410 40.36 14.91 0.30
N LEU A 411 41.43 15.05 1.08
CA LEU A 411 41.90 14.01 2.01
C LEU A 411 40.90 13.76 3.14
N LYS A 412 40.29 14.81 3.69
CA LYS A 412 39.22 14.70 4.70
C LYS A 412 38.00 13.95 4.18
N LEU A 413 37.60 14.24 2.93
CA LEU A 413 36.49 13.55 2.27
C LEU A 413 36.82 12.07 2.01
N ALA A 414 38.05 11.76 1.62
CA ALA A 414 38.51 10.38 1.43
C ALA A 414 38.53 9.59 2.76
N ALA A 415 39.11 10.17 3.81
CA ALA A 415 39.22 9.57 5.14
C ALA A 415 37.85 9.26 5.77
N ALA A 416 36.88 10.17 5.60
CA ALA A 416 35.54 10.01 6.16
C ALA A 416 34.59 9.17 5.28
N SER A 417 35.06 8.61 4.16
CA SER A 417 34.17 8.02 3.16
C SER A 417 33.56 6.68 3.58
N GLY A 418 34.30 5.83 4.29
CA GLY A 418 33.94 4.43 4.54
C GLY A 418 33.77 3.62 3.25
N LYS A 419 34.43 4.04 2.17
CA LYS A 419 34.33 3.46 0.81
C LYS A 419 35.68 3.09 0.21
N LEU A 420 36.78 3.41 0.88
CA LEU A 420 38.14 3.08 0.46
C LEU A 420 38.69 1.91 1.27
N GLU A 421 39.88 1.43 0.90
CA GLU A 421 40.59 0.48 1.74
C GLU A 421 41.01 1.13 3.05
N LYS A 422 40.99 0.38 4.15
CA LYS A 422 41.26 0.91 5.49
C LYS A 422 42.58 1.69 5.56
N GLY A 423 43.65 1.16 4.97
CA GLY A 423 44.94 1.85 4.90
C GLY A 423 44.90 3.16 4.10
N GLN A 424 44.07 3.25 3.05
CA GLN A 424 43.89 4.50 2.31
C GLN A 424 43.13 5.54 3.12
N GLU A 425 42.12 5.13 3.90
CA GLU A 425 41.37 6.04 4.78
C GLU A 425 42.25 6.55 5.92
N GLU A 426 43.04 5.66 6.54
CA GLU A 426 44.01 6.01 7.58
C GLU A 426 45.09 6.96 7.05
N ARG A 427 45.67 6.65 5.88
CA ARG A 427 46.63 7.54 5.20
C ARG A 427 46.03 8.90 4.90
N ALA A 428 44.83 8.93 4.32
CA ALA A 428 44.15 10.18 4.01
C ALA A 428 43.86 10.99 5.28
N GLY A 429 43.53 10.34 6.39
CA GLY A 429 43.37 10.97 7.69
C GLY A 429 44.66 11.61 8.20
N ARG A 430 45.79 10.88 8.12
CA ARG A 430 47.12 11.39 8.52
C ARG A 430 47.51 12.63 7.72
N LEU A 431 47.47 12.53 6.39
CA LEU A 431 47.82 13.64 5.50
C LEU A 431 46.83 14.81 5.60
N GLY A 432 45.55 14.52 5.80
CA GLY A 432 44.51 15.54 5.98
C GLY A 432 44.73 16.39 7.23
N ARG A 433 45.14 15.78 8.35
CA ARG A 433 45.52 16.51 9.57
C ARG A 433 46.69 17.46 9.33
N ILE A 434 47.74 17.02 8.62
CA ILE A 434 48.87 17.88 8.25
C ILE A 434 48.38 19.08 7.41
N SER A 435 47.56 18.82 6.39
CA SER A 435 47.00 19.89 5.55
C SER A 435 46.18 20.91 6.34
N GLU A 436 45.45 20.50 7.38
CA GLU A 436 44.69 21.40 8.26
C GLU A 436 45.63 22.33 9.04
N TYR A 437 46.75 21.83 9.57
CA TYR A 437 47.76 22.65 10.23
C TYR A 437 48.38 23.68 9.29
N TYR A 438 48.79 23.26 8.08
CA TYR A 438 49.31 24.18 7.06
C TYR A 438 48.31 25.27 6.65
N ALA A 439 46.99 25.05 6.79
CA ALA A 439 45.97 26.05 6.52
C ALA A 439 45.80 27.07 7.66
N GLN A 440 46.30 26.77 8.87
CA GLN A 440 46.08 27.54 10.10
C GLN A 440 47.36 28.21 10.63
N ILE A 441 48.55 27.64 10.39
CA ILE A 441 49.83 28.22 10.80
C ILE A 441 49.98 29.65 10.27
N GLY A 442 50.36 30.57 11.15
CA GLY A 442 50.50 32.01 10.84
C GLY A 442 49.20 32.80 10.79
N ARG A 443 48.03 32.17 11.05
CA ARG A 443 46.76 32.87 11.20
C ARG A 443 46.51 33.19 12.68
N VAL A 444 46.06 34.42 12.91
CA VAL A 444 45.61 34.89 14.22
C VAL A 444 44.15 35.30 14.16
N ASP A 445 43.43 35.15 15.28
CA ASP A 445 42.07 35.63 15.41
C ASP A 445 42.00 37.17 15.56
N GLU A 446 40.80 37.72 15.73
CA GLU A 446 40.60 39.18 15.88
C GLU A 446 41.27 39.74 17.15
N ALA A 447 41.59 38.89 18.13
CA ALA A 447 42.30 39.25 19.35
C ALA A 447 43.83 39.15 19.20
N GLY A 448 44.32 38.59 18.09
CA GLY A 448 45.75 38.38 17.82
C GLY A 448 46.27 37.03 18.33
N ASP A 449 45.40 36.16 18.83
CA ASP A 449 45.77 34.82 19.30
C ASP A 449 45.92 33.86 18.12
N SER A 450 46.97 33.03 18.15
CA SER A 450 47.22 32.02 17.12
C SER A 450 46.08 31.01 17.07
N PHE A 451 45.60 30.68 15.87
CA PHE A 451 44.64 29.58 15.68
C PHE A 451 45.23 28.19 15.97
N VAL A 452 46.56 28.09 16.02
CA VAL A 452 47.29 26.85 16.32
C VAL A 452 47.98 26.98 17.68
N SER A 453 47.70 26.05 18.59
CA SER A 453 48.56 25.81 19.76
C SER A 453 49.74 24.96 19.30
N PHE A 454 50.96 25.46 19.44
CA PHE A 454 52.14 24.73 19.02
C PHE A 454 52.39 23.49 19.89
N ARG A 455 51.93 23.47 21.15
CA ARG A 455 51.91 22.23 21.96
C ARG A 455 50.98 21.18 21.38
N GLY A 456 49.73 21.55 21.09
CA GLY A 456 48.77 20.61 20.49
C GLY A 456 49.22 20.14 19.11
N TYR A 457 49.80 21.05 18.31
CA TYR A 457 50.38 20.71 17.02
C TYR A 457 51.55 19.73 17.15
N TRP A 458 52.42 19.94 18.13
CA TRP A 458 53.52 19.02 18.44
C TRP A 458 53.00 17.63 18.79
N ASP A 459 52.03 17.53 19.70
CA ASP A 459 51.44 16.25 20.11
C ASP A 459 50.86 15.49 18.92
N ASP A 460 50.14 16.19 18.03
CA ASP A 460 49.59 15.61 16.80
C ASP A 460 50.69 15.22 15.80
N LEU A 461 51.75 16.01 15.64
CA LEU A 461 52.89 15.65 14.76
C LEU A 461 53.60 14.39 15.25
N VAL A 462 53.80 14.26 16.56
CA VAL A 462 54.38 13.06 17.18
C VAL A 462 53.46 11.86 17.00
N GLU A 463 52.15 12.02 17.23
CA GLU A 463 51.17 10.94 16.98
C GLU A 463 51.18 10.49 15.51
N LEU A 464 51.22 11.46 14.60
CA LEU A 464 51.21 11.24 13.15
C LEU A 464 52.48 10.55 12.63
N SER A 465 53.59 10.69 13.34
CA SER A 465 54.90 10.10 13.01
C SER A 465 55.27 8.91 13.89
N ALA A 466 54.39 8.47 14.80
CA ALA A 466 54.66 7.36 15.70
C ALA A 466 54.51 6.00 15.02
N GLY A 467 55.26 5.01 15.52
CA GLY A 467 55.16 3.61 15.10
C GLY A 467 55.96 3.30 13.84
N ASN A 468 55.84 2.06 13.36
CA ASN A 468 56.48 1.63 12.11
C ASN A 468 55.58 1.99 10.93
N LEU A 469 55.69 3.23 10.43
CA LEU A 469 54.86 3.72 9.33
C LEU A 469 55.11 3.00 8.00
N VAL A 470 56.26 2.31 7.85
CA VAL A 470 56.55 1.49 6.68
C VAL A 470 55.65 0.27 6.66
N GLU A 471 55.51 -0.41 7.81
CA GLU A 471 54.64 -1.57 7.97
C GLU A 471 53.15 -1.20 8.08
N GLU A 472 52.83 -0.13 8.80
CA GLU A 472 51.44 0.31 8.99
C GLU A 472 50.83 0.91 7.72
N ASP A 473 51.66 1.46 6.82
CA ASP A 473 51.19 2.13 5.62
C ASP A 473 52.06 1.81 4.39
N ASN A 474 53.11 2.59 4.15
CA ASN A 474 54.08 2.36 3.07
C ASN A 474 55.33 3.23 3.26
N GLU A 475 56.41 2.82 2.61
CA GLU A 475 57.73 3.44 2.64
C GLU A 475 57.68 4.95 2.33
N ARG A 476 56.94 5.34 1.29
CA ARG A 476 56.89 6.73 0.83
C ARG A 476 56.14 7.63 1.80
N THR A 477 55.04 7.15 2.36
CA THR A 477 54.30 7.90 3.37
C THR A 477 55.11 8.02 4.65
N ALA A 478 55.81 6.97 5.08
CA ALA A 478 56.71 7.03 6.22
C ALA A 478 57.76 8.15 6.06
N LEU A 479 58.48 8.19 4.92
CA LEU A 479 59.47 9.25 4.65
C LEU A 479 58.88 10.65 4.69
N VAL A 480 57.66 10.81 4.16
CA VAL A 480 56.96 12.09 4.19
C VAL A 480 56.63 12.48 5.63
N MET A 481 55.98 11.60 6.40
CA MET A 481 55.57 11.93 7.77
C MET A 481 56.77 12.26 8.66
N TYR A 482 57.86 11.50 8.50
CA TYR A 482 59.13 11.76 9.18
C TYR A 482 59.77 13.08 8.72
N GLY A 483 59.72 13.37 7.41
CA GLY A 483 60.17 14.63 6.84
C GLY A 483 59.35 15.84 7.29
N GLU A 484 58.03 15.68 7.45
CA GLU A 484 57.17 16.71 8.02
C GLU A 484 57.58 17.01 9.46
N LEU A 485 57.73 15.99 10.30
CA LEU A 485 58.19 16.19 11.68
C LEU A 485 59.52 16.98 11.72
N ALA A 486 60.52 16.53 10.97
CA ALA A 486 61.83 17.19 10.92
C ALA A 486 61.74 18.63 10.38
N GLY A 487 60.98 18.85 9.29
CA GLY A 487 60.80 20.16 8.68
C GLY A 487 60.06 21.15 9.59
N GLN A 488 59.07 20.67 10.34
CA GLN A 488 58.32 21.49 11.30
C GLN A 488 59.17 21.84 12.51
N ILE A 489 60.02 20.92 13.00
CA ILE A 489 61.02 21.24 14.03
C ILE A 489 61.97 22.34 13.55
N ILE A 490 62.51 22.20 12.33
CA ILE A 490 63.41 23.21 11.74
C ILE A 490 62.72 24.59 11.67
N SER A 491 61.42 24.61 11.32
CA SER A 491 60.69 25.86 11.10
C SER A 491 60.19 26.51 12.38
N HIS A 492 59.88 25.72 13.42
CA HIS A 492 59.09 26.17 14.57
C HIS A 492 59.63 25.74 15.95
N ALA A 493 60.91 25.34 16.05
CA ALA A 493 61.50 24.94 17.33
C ALA A 493 61.34 26.00 18.45
N ALA A 494 61.43 27.29 18.11
CA ALA A 494 61.28 28.37 19.08
C ALA A 494 59.83 28.50 19.57
N GLU A 495 58.86 28.38 18.68
CA GLU A 495 57.43 28.39 18.97
C GLU A 495 57.02 27.16 19.80
N PHE A 496 57.50 25.97 19.44
CA PHE A 496 57.28 24.76 20.24
C PHE A 496 57.84 24.91 21.66
N ARG A 497 59.04 25.46 21.81
CA ARG A 497 59.62 25.77 23.12
C ARG A 497 58.76 26.77 23.90
N ASN A 498 58.31 27.84 23.26
CA ASN A 498 57.50 28.88 23.91
C ASN A 498 56.16 28.32 24.42
N ASP A 499 55.64 27.29 23.74
CA ASP A 499 54.41 26.57 24.11
C ASP A 499 54.67 25.34 25.02
N GLY A 500 55.88 25.20 25.58
CA GLY A 500 56.17 24.19 26.60
C GLY A 500 56.52 22.80 26.09
N VAL A 501 57.03 22.68 24.86
CA VAL A 501 57.72 21.46 24.41
C VAL A 501 59.17 21.53 24.87
N GLU A 502 59.60 20.55 25.66
CA GLU A 502 60.95 20.50 26.23
C GLU A 502 62.01 20.08 25.19
N MET A 503 63.26 20.52 25.40
CA MET A 503 64.38 20.17 24.51
C MET A 503 64.58 18.66 24.37
N GLU A 504 64.47 17.94 25.49
CA GLU A 504 64.60 16.47 25.53
C GLU A 504 63.50 15.77 24.73
N GLU A 505 62.28 16.33 24.70
CA GLU A 505 61.19 15.79 23.89
C GLU A 505 61.49 15.92 22.39
N MET A 506 61.95 17.10 21.95
CA MET A 506 62.27 17.31 20.52
C MET A 506 63.44 16.45 20.07
N LEU A 507 64.53 16.42 20.86
CA LEU A 507 65.70 15.61 20.55
C LEU A 507 65.38 14.11 20.58
N GLY A 508 64.58 13.67 21.56
CA GLY A 508 64.13 12.28 21.65
C GLY A 508 63.31 11.85 20.44
N GLN A 509 62.45 12.73 19.92
CA GLN A 509 61.70 12.45 18.69
C GLN A 509 62.60 12.39 17.45
N ILE A 510 63.59 13.30 17.31
CA ILE A 510 64.57 13.23 16.22
C ILE A 510 65.33 11.91 16.24
N GLU A 511 65.83 11.50 17.42
CA GLU A 511 66.55 10.22 17.59
C GLU A 511 65.64 9.03 17.27
N GLN A 512 64.38 9.07 17.71
CA GLN A 512 63.40 8.03 17.39
C GLN A 512 63.16 7.95 15.88
N THR A 513 62.99 9.06 15.17
CA THR A 513 62.83 9.08 13.72
C THR A 513 64.07 8.56 12.99
N GLN A 514 65.28 8.87 13.47
CA GLN A 514 66.51 8.29 12.93
C GLN A 514 66.52 6.76 13.06
N ARG A 515 66.12 6.22 14.21
CA ARG A 515 66.01 4.76 14.39
C ARG A 515 64.98 4.15 13.45
N HIS A 516 63.82 4.78 13.26
CA HIS A 516 62.82 4.33 12.28
C HIS A 516 63.39 4.31 10.86
N LEU A 517 64.11 5.36 10.45
CA LEU A 517 64.76 5.42 9.13
C LEU A 517 65.80 4.29 8.94
N GLU A 518 66.52 3.93 10.00
CA GLU A 518 67.52 2.86 9.98
C GLU A 518 66.94 1.44 10.04
N GLN A 519 65.84 1.24 10.77
CA GLN A 519 65.29 -0.08 11.09
C GLN A 519 64.14 -0.47 10.17
N ASP A 520 63.16 0.42 9.99
CA ASP A 520 61.91 0.11 9.30
C ASP A 520 62.10 -0.06 7.78
N PHE A 521 63.17 0.51 7.23
CA PHE A 521 63.53 0.44 5.81
C PHE A 521 64.52 -0.70 5.48
N GLN A 522 64.88 -1.57 6.43
CA GLN A 522 65.88 -2.63 6.17
C GLN A 522 65.39 -3.69 5.19
N ASP A 523 64.11 -4.05 5.26
CA ASP A 523 63.51 -5.16 4.53
C ASP A 523 62.90 -4.74 3.17
N ILE A 524 63.06 -3.48 2.76
CA ILE A 524 62.53 -3.00 1.48
C ILE A 524 63.32 -3.60 0.30
N SER A 525 62.66 -3.76 -0.84
CA SER A 525 63.29 -4.33 -2.02
C SER A 525 64.47 -3.47 -2.52
N PRO A 526 65.52 -4.07 -3.15
CA PRO A 526 66.64 -3.31 -3.69
C PRO A 526 66.25 -2.24 -4.72
N GLU A 527 65.15 -2.46 -5.43
CA GLU A 527 64.58 -1.52 -6.40
C GLU A 527 63.93 -0.33 -5.68
N MET A 528 63.07 -0.60 -4.68
CA MET A 528 62.44 0.44 -3.87
C MET A 528 63.48 1.29 -3.13
N ARG A 529 64.51 0.63 -2.57
CA ARG A 529 65.62 1.34 -1.91
C ARG A 529 66.35 2.31 -2.83
N ARG A 530 66.53 1.94 -4.10
CA ARG A 530 67.15 2.83 -5.10
C ARG A 530 66.22 4.00 -5.44
N GLN A 531 64.92 3.77 -5.52
CA GLN A 531 63.94 4.82 -5.82
C GLN A 531 63.84 5.86 -4.71
N LEU A 532 63.95 5.43 -3.45
CA LEU A 532 63.79 6.29 -2.28
C LEU A 532 65.11 6.83 -1.72
N GLN A 533 66.26 6.44 -2.30
CA GLN A 533 67.57 6.77 -1.74
C GLN A 533 67.77 8.28 -1.54
N GLU A 534 67.40 9.11 -2.53
CA GLU A 534 67.52 10.56 -2.43
C GLU A 534 66.61 11.15 -1.34
N GLU A 535 65.38 10.63 -1.21
CA GLU A 535 64.42 11.06 -0.18
C GLU A 535 64.91 10.67 1.23
N MET A 536 65.52 9.48 1.38
CA MET A 536 66.12 9.01 2.63
C MET A 536 67.34 9.86 3.05
N GLU A 537 68.24 10.16 2.11
CA GLU A 537 69.43 11.00 2.36
C GLU A 537 69.03 12.46 2.71
N ALA A 538 67.99 12.98 2.03
CA ALA A 538 67.43 14.29 2.33
C ALA A 538 66.82 14.34 3.74
N LEU A 539 66.08 13.30 4.14
CA LEU A 539 65.51 13.19 5.49
C LEU A 539 66.61 13.10 6.56
N GLU A 540 67.66 12.32 6.35
CA GLU A 540 68.79 12.24 7.29
C GLU A 540 69.46 13.61 7.47
N THR A 541 69.62 14.35 6.37
CA THR A 541 70.14 15.73 6.40
C THR A 541 69.21 16.67 7.17
N ALA A 542 67.91 16.57 6.95
CA ALA A 542 66.90 17.36 7.66
C ALA A 542 66.90 17.05 9.16
N LEU A 543 67.02 15.78 9.57
CA LEU A 543 67.08 15.40 10.99
C LEU A 543 68.31 15.98 11.69
N ARG A 544 69.48 15.96 11.05
CA ARG A 544 70.70 16.62 11.58
C ARG A 544 70.55 18.14 11.66
N GLN A 545 69.84 18.74 10.70
CA GLN A 545 69.55 20.18 10.75
C GLN A 545 68.56 20.50 11.87
N ALA A 546 67.50 19.70 12.04
CA ALA A 546 66.52 19.84 13.10
C ALA A 546 67.19 19.80 14.48
N GLU A 547 68.11 18.86 14.71
CA GLU A 547 68.88 18.76 15.94
C GLU A 547 69.64 20.06 16.25
N ARG A 548 70.36 20.61 15.27
CA ARG A 548 71.09 21.88 15.42
C ARG A 548 70.15 23.06 15.71
N VAL A 549 69.00 23.10 15.04
CA VAL A 549 68.00 24.16 15.25
C VAL A 549 67.40 24.08 16.65
N VAL A 550 67.09 22.88 17.15
CA VAL A 550 66.63 22.68 18.53
C VAL A 550 67.68 23.16 19.52
N LEU A 551 68.92 22.69 19.40
CA LEU A 551 70.02 23.11 20.27
C LEU A 551 70.21 24.64 20.29
N SER A 552 70.16 25.27 19.11
CA SER A 552 70.21 26.73 18.97
C SER A 552 69.00 27.42 19.63
N ALA A 553 67.79 26.91 19.43
CA ALA A 553 66.56 27.44 20.02
C ALA A 553 66.61 27.38 21.55
N PHE A 554 67.33 26.44 22.15
CA PHE A 554 67.50 26.34 23.61
C PHE A 554 68.81 26.95 24.15
N GLY A 555 69.59 27.63 23.29
CA GLY A 555 70.80 28.35 23.69
C GLY A 555 72.00 27.46 24.00
N GLN A 556 72.01 26.22 23.50
CA GLN A 556 73.14 25.30 23.59
C GLN A 556 73.80 25.19 22.21
N GLU A 557 74.78 26.04 21.86
CA GLU A 557 75.52 25.84 20.61
C GLU A 557 76.43 24.61 20.71
N SER A 558 76.32 23.69 19.75
CA SER A 558 77.26 22.58 19.56
C SER A 558 78.63 23.13 19.16
N MET A 559 79.66 22.86 19.96
CA MET A 559 81.08 23.08 19.62
C MET A 559 81.56 22.13 18.52
#